data_AF-A0A8H5J8Y1-F1
#
_entry.id   AF-A0A8H5J8Y1-F1
#
_cell.length_a   1.000
_cell.length_b   1.000
_cell.length_c   1.000
_cell.angle_alpha   90.00
_cell.angle_beta   90.00
_cell.angle_gamma   90.00
#
_symmetry.space_group_name_H-M   'P 1'
#
loop_
_entity.id
_entity.type
_entity.pdbx_description
1 polymer ?
#
loop_
_entity_poly.entity_id
_entity_poly.type
_entity_poly.pdbx_seq_one_letter_code
_entity_poly.pdbx_strand_id
1 'polypeptide(L)'
;MNLVSVERDWVIVVARSDTTALRTMNSQMRRIDLVCKLLGPFFIGILDGVSTETAILANLAMNCASVVVEYFTIAKVYYQVPELQHPKTTPPIVPQNEEQQTRQNAWVSFKKVMQKTSSDLRLYFTHPAFAPSFSIALLYCTVLSFGGVMVTYLLASGYTSAQIAAMRTVSVTLEVLATWIGPWLMKRIGPVRAGLWFLSWELGCLAVGVSIFWRYADNVLVSTLGLVCGSMLSRIGLWGVDLSAQVIIQEEVEAEKRGAFSAVEASWQNVFEMCSYTSTIIFSSPSQFHNPTALSVTAVFFAWLLYSSFVKKRRGHLVHWPTCMSPEKQQATIDELLESGPSRRREGL
;
A
#
# COMPACT_ATOMS: atom_id res chain seq x y z
N MET A 1 1.38 15.69 -6.10
CA MET A 1 1.39 16.71 -5.03
C MET A 1 0.15 16.59 -4.15
N ASN A 2 -1.06 16.48 -4.73
CA ASN A 2 -2.32 16.43 -3.98
C ASN A 2 -2.46 15.18 -3.09
N LEU A 3 -1.96 14.03 -3.52
CA LEU A 3 -1.92 12.82 -2.68
C LEU A 3 -1.09 13.02 -1.40
N VAL A 4 0.02 13.76 -1.48
CA VAL A 4 0.89 13.99 -0.32
C VAL A 4 0.35 15.13 0.55
N SER A 5 -0.03 16.25 -0.07
CA SER A 5 -0.45 17.45 0.65
C SER A 5 -1.89 17.41 1.16
N VAL A 6 -2.81 16.75 0.45
CA VAL A 6 -4.23 16.71 0.82
C VAL A 6 -4.59 15.37 1.45
N GLU A 7 -4.40 14.26 0.73
CA GLU A 7 -4.84 12.94 1.18
C GLU A 7 -4.03 12.44 2.40
N ARG A 8 -2.71 12.59 2.38
CA ARG A 8 -1.87 12.11 3.51
C ARG A 8 -1.74 13.09 4.66
N ASP A 9 -1.86 14.39 4.42
CA ASP A 9 -1.60 15.42 5.42
C ASP A 9 -2.87 16.10 5.95
N TRP A 10 -3.72 16.65 5.07
CA TRP A 10 -4.92 17.39 5.49
C TRP A 10 -6.00 16.48 6.07
N VAL A 11 -6.14 15.25 5.59
CA VAL A 11 -7.18 14.32 6.06
C VAL A 11 -7.08 14.09 7.57
N ILE A 12 -5.88 14.01 8.14
CA ILE A 12 -5.76 13.90 9.59
C ILE A 12 -6.27 15.16 10.29
N VAL A 13 -5.92 16.33 9.76
CA VAL A 13 -6.23 17.62 10.41
C VAL A 13 -7.75 17.81 10.39
N VAL A 14 -8.39 17.41 9.30
CA VAL A 14 -9.85 17.39 9.18
C VAL A 14 -10.49 16.38 10.13
N ALA A 15 -9.92 15.18 10.28
CA ALA A 15 -10.43 14.15 11.19
C ALA A 15 -10.15 14.43 12.69
N ARG A 16 -9.27 15.40 13.00
CA ARG A 16 -8.85 15.77 14.36
C ARG A 16 -8.37 14.54 15.16
N SER A 17 -8.98 14.28 16.32
CA SER A 17 -8.68 13.16 17.23
C SER A 17 -9.58 11.94 17.03
N ASP A 18 -10.50 11.95 16.06
CA ASP A 18 -11.40 10.82 15.82
C ASP A 18 -10.80 9.80 14.84
N THR A 19 -10.22 8.74 15.42
CA THR A 19 -9.65 7.61 14.66
C THR A 19 -10.68 6.84 13.82
N THR A 20 -11.97 6.92 14.16
CA THR A 20 -13.05 6.26 13.38
C THR A 20 -13.40 7.09 12.15
N ALA A 21 -13.48 8.41 12.30
CA ALA A 21 -13.64 9.33 11.17
C ALA A 21 -12.46 9.23 10.19
N LEU A 22 -11.22 9.19 10.70
CA LEU A 22 -10.00 9.04 9.89
C LEU A 22 -10.03 7.77 9.02
N ARG A 23 -10.33 6.62 9.63
CA ARG A 23 -10.46 5.34 8.89
C ARG A 23 -11.55 5.39 7.83
N THR A 24 -12.68 6.02 8.16
CA THR A 24 -13.80 6.17 7.23
C THR A 24 -13.39 7.04 6.05
N MET A 25 -12.78 8.20 6.29
CA MET A 25 -12.30 9.10 5.23
C MET A 25 -11.27 8.42 4.32
N ASN A 26 -10.24 7.78 4.88
CA ASN A 26 -9.24 7.03 4.09
C ASN A 26 -9.90 5.97 3.20
N SER A 27 -10.85 5.20 3.76
CA SER A 27 -11.56 4.17 2.99
C SER A 27 -12.43 4.76 1.86
N GLN A 28 -13.09 5.90 2.09
CA GLN A 28 -13.93 6.57 1.08
C GLN A 28 -13.09 7.17 -0.03
N MET A 29 -11.98 7.86 0.30
CA MET A 29 -11.05 8.39 -0.68
C MET A 29 -10.52 7.28 -1.59
N ARG A 30 -10.11 6.15 -0.98
CA ARG A 30 -9.64 5.01 -1.76
C ARG A 30 -10.72 4.39 -2.63
N ARG A 31 -11.96 4.33 -2.14
CA ARG A 31 -13.09 3.82 -2.91
C ARG A 31 -13.38 4.69 -4.14
N ILE A 32 -13.29 6.01 -4.00
CA ILE A 32 -13.43 6.94 -5.12
C ILE A 32 -12.32 6.72 -6.14
N ASP A 33 -11.05 6.63 -5.72
CA ASP A 33 -9.91 6.38 -6.60
C ASP A 33 -10.10 5.09 -7.43
N LEU A 34 -10.49 3.99 -6.78
CA LEU A 34 -10.71 2.71 -7.46
C LEU A 34 -11.87 2.74 -8.46
N VAL A 35 -12.97 3.40 -8.10
CA VAL A 35 -14.10 3.57 -9.01
C VAL A 35 -13.69 4.40 -10.22
N CYS A 36 -12.97 5.50 -10.02
CA CYS A 36 -12.44 6.32 -11.11
C CYS A 36 -11.45 5.55 -12.00
N LYS A 37 -10.60 4.70 -11.40
CA LYS A 37 -9.65 3.85 -12.12
C LYS A 37 -10.31 2.79 -13.01
N LEU A 38 -11.56 2.42 -12.71
CA LEU A 38 -12.40 1.56 -13.54
C LEU A 38 -13.17 2.36 -14.59
N LEU A 39 -13.87 3.41 -14.17
CA LEU A 39 -14.76 4.19 -15.03
C LEU A 39 -14.00 5.03 -16.06
N GLY A 40 -12.82 5.54 -15.71
CA GLY A 40 -12.03 6.40 -16.58
C GLY A 40 -11.70 5.75 -17.93
N PRO A 41 -11.00 4.59 -17.96
CA PRO A 41 -10.70 3.88 -19.21
C PRO A 41 -11.95 3.46 -19.97
N PHE A 42 -13.04 3.10 -19.28
CA PHE A 42 -14.31 2.74 -19.92
C PHE A 42 -14.94 3.94 -20.65
N PHE A 43 -15.01 5.09 -19.98
CA PHE A 43 -15.56 6.31 -20.56
C PHE A 43 -14.73 6.78 -21.77
N ILE A 44 -13.40 6.78 -21.66
CA ILE A 44 -12.51 7.15 -22.76
C ILE A 44 -12.63 6.15 -23.92
N GLY A 45 -12.74 4.85 -23.64
CA GLY A 45 -12.92 3.83 -24.69
C GLY A 45 -14.21 3.99 -25.49
N ILE A 46 -15.32 4.42 -24.85
CA ILE A 46 -16.57 4.72 -25.57
C ILE A 46 -16.39 5.93 -26.50
N LEU A 47 -15.74 6.99 -26.02
CA LEU A 47 -15.51 8.19 -26.83
C LEU A 47 -14.58 7.90 -28.01
N ASP A 48 -13.52 7.12 -27.78
CA ASP A 48 -12.56 6.73 -28.82
C ASP A 48 -13.23 5.86 -29.89
N GLY A 49 -14.19 5.01 -29.50
CA GLY A 49 -15.01 4.22 -30.43
C GLY A 49 -15.90 5.05 -31.36
N VAL A 50 -16.18 6.31 -31.02
CA VAL A 50 -16.86 7.27 -31.91
C VAL A 50 -15.86 8.01 -32.76
N SER A 51 -14.86 8.64 -32.12
CA SER A 51 -13.74 9.30 -32.79
C SER A 51 -12.63 9.58 -31.78
N THR A 52 -11.40 9.20 -32.14
CA THR A 52 -10.20 9.48 -31.34
C THR A 52 -9.99 10.98 -31.10
N GLU A 53 -10.31 11.83 -32.08
CA GLU A 53 -10.21 13.29 -31.92
C GLU A 53 -11.19 13.79 -30.84
N THR A 54 -12.43 13.29 -30.86
CA THR A 54 -13.44 13.62 -29.85
C THR A 54 -13.03 13.13 -28.46
N ALA A 55 -12.46 11.94 -28.35
CA ALA A 55 -11.95 11.41 -27.08
C ALA A 55 -10.84 12.29 -26.50
N ILE A 56 -9.89 12.73 -27.34
CA ILE A 56 -8.80 13.62 -26.93
C ILE A 56 -9.35 14.97 -26.46
N LEU A 57 -10.21 15.62 -27.25
CA LEU A 57 -10.79 16.92 -26.91
C LEU A 57 -11.64 16.87 -25.65
N ALA A 58 -12.47 15.84 -25.49
CA ALA A 58 -13.28 15.63 -24.30
C ALA A 58 -12.41 15.40 -23.06
N ASN A 59 -11.35 14.59 -23.16
CA ASN A 59 -10.41 14.37 -22.07
C ASN A 59 -9.68 15.67 -21.67
N LEU A 60 -9.27 16.48 -22.65
CA LEU A 60 -8.65 17.79 -22.39
C LEU A 60 -9.63 18.72 -21.65
N ALA A 61 -10.86 18.85 -22.16
CA ALA A 61 -11.89 19.68 -21.55
C ALA A 61 -12.22 19.25 -20.11
N MET A 62 -12.34 17.94 -19.87
CA MET A 62 -12.61 17.38 -18.55
C MET A 62 -11.46 17.66 -17.57
N ASN A 63 -10.20 17.51 -18.00
CA ASN A 63 -9.04 17.82 -17.14
C ASN A 63 -9.00 19.31 -16.79
N CYS A 64 -9.21 20.21 -17.77
CA CYS A 64 -9.26 21.65 -17.51
C CYS A 64 -10.38 22.02 -16.54
N ALA A 65 -11.59 21.48 -16.72
CA ALA A 65 -12.71 21.70 -15.81
C ALA A 65 -12.42 21.14 -14.40
N SER A 66 -11.79 19.97 -14.30
CA SER A 66 -11.46 19.32 -13.04
C SER A 66 -10.49 20.15 -12.20
N VAL A 67 -9.47 20.78 -12.82
CA VAL A 67 -8.52 21.66 -12.12
C VAL A 67 -9.25 22.86 -11.49
N VAL A 68 -10.20 23.46 -12.19
CA VAL A 68 -10.99 24.59 -11.68
C VAL A 68 -11.83 24.16 -10.48
N VAL A 69 -12.56 23.04 -10.60
CA VAL A 69 -13.38 22.50 -9.51
C VAL A 69 -12.52 22.10 -8.30
N GLU A 70 -11.38 21.46 -8.55
CA GLU A 70 -10.42 21.06 -7.50
C GLU A 70 -9.92 22.28 -6.72
N TYR A 71 -9.50 23.34 -7.42
CA TYR A 71 -9.02 24.56 -6.79
C TYR A 71 -10.05 25.17 -5.84
N PHE A 72 -11.29 25.37 -6.32
CA PHE A 72 -12.36 25.96 -5.49
C PHE A 72 -12.71 25.07 -4.30
N THR A 73 -12.70 23.74 -4.48
CA THR A 73 -13.02 22.79 -3.41
C THR A 73 -11.94 22.78 -2.33
N ILE A 74 -10.66 22.74 -2.72
CA ILE A 74 -9.51 22.81 -1.80
C ILE A 74 -9.52 24.15 -1.06
N ALA A 75 -9.74 25.27 -1.77
CA ALA A 75 -9.82 26.59 -1.15
C ALA A 75 -10.94 26.65 -0.10
N LYS A 76 -12.13 26.10 -0.43
CA LYS A 76 -13.24 26.03 0.51
C LYS A 76 -12.88 25.25 1.78
N VAL A 77 -12.25 24.09 1.66
CA VAL A 77 -11.80 23.28 2.82
C VAL A 77 -10.77 24.05 3.66
N TYR A 78 -9.81 24.70 3.00
CA TYR A 78 -8.78 25.50 3.67
C TYR A 78 -9.35 26.66 4.50
N TYR A 79 -10.38 27.36 3.99
CA TYR A 79 -11.04 28.43 4.73
C TYR A 79 -11.99 27.92 5.82
N GLN A 80 -12.50 26.70 5.70
CA GLN A 80 -13.41 26.10 6.67
C GLN A 80 -12.71 25.44 7.87
N VAL A 81 -11.44 25.06 7.75
CA VAL A 81 -10.67 24.40 8.81
C VAL A 81 -9.51 25.31 9.23
N PRO A 82 -9.68 26.13 10.29
CA PRO A 82 -8.65 27.07 10.75
C PRO A 82 -7.30 26.42 11.08
N GLU A 83 -7.32 25.17 11.53
CA GLU A 83 -6.11 24.41 11.86
C GLU A 83 -5.17 24.19 10.65
N LEU A 84 -5.71 24.21 9.42
CA LEU A 84 -4.90 24.11 8.19
C LEU A 84 -4.16 25.43 7.86
N GLN A 85 -4.55 26.54 8.46
CA GLN A 85 -3.99 27.87 8.18
C GLN A 85 -2.78 28.19 9.06
N HIS A 86 -2.56 27.43 10.13
CA HIS A 86 -1.39 27.59 10.97
C HIS A 86 -0.14 27.08 10.25
N PRO A 87 0.91 27.90 10.09
CA PRO A 87 2.18 27.45 9.53
C PRO A 87 2.73 26.30 10.38
N LYS A 88 3.14 25.21 9.74
CA LYS A 88 3.90 24.16 10.41
C LYS A 88 5.18 24.78 10.96
N THR A 89 5.38 24.70 12.28
CA THR A 89 6.44 25.40 13.01
C THR A 89 7.79 25.20 12.31
N THR A 90 8.24 26.23 11.60
CA THR A 90 9.62 26.30 11.11
C THR A 90 10.36 27.16 12.13
N PRO A 91 11.47 26.71 12.73
CA PRO A 91 12.25 27.57 13.62
C PRO A 91 12.61 28.88 12.88
N PRO A 92 12.59 30.05 13.56
CA PRO A 92 12.72 31.33 12.89
C PRO A 92 14.08 31.43 12.20
N ILE A 93 14.08 31.55 10.88
CA ILE A 93 15.27 31.93 10.12
C ILE A 93 15.42 33.44 10.32
N VAL A 94 16.42 33.83 11.12
CA VAL A 94 16.86 35.22 11.26
C VAL A 94 17.21 35.79 9.87
N PRO A 95 16.67 36.94 9.45
CA PRO A 95 16.97 37.50 8.15
C PRO A 95 18.43 37.98 8.11
N GLN A 96 19.26 37.36 7.27
CA GLN A 96 20.58 37.87 6.92
C GLN A 96 20.52 38.49 5.51
N ASN A 97 20.81 39.79 5.48
CA ASN A 97 20.96 40.74 4.35
C ASN A 97 21.16 40.13 2.95
N GLU A 98 20.31 40.55 2.00
CA GLU A 98 20.12 39.94 0.67
C GLU A 98 20.88 40.55 -0.53
N GLU A 99 21.81 41.51 -0.38
CA GLU A 99 22.25 42.29 -1.56
C GLU A 99 23.54 41.88 -2.31
N GLN A 100 24.23 40.76 -2.00
CA GLN A 100 25.48 40.40 -2.71
C GLN A 100 25.57 38.97 -3.27
N GLN A 101 24.50 38.19 -3.20
CA GLN A 101 24.50 36.77 -3.51
C GLN A 101 23.61 36.51 -4.71
N THR A 102 24.14 36.39 -5.93
CA THR A 102 23.33 35.92 -7.08
C THR A 102 24.06 34.89 -7.94
N ARG A 103 25.38 34.74 -7.81
CA ARG A 103 26.18 33.72 -8.55
C ARG A 103 26.73 32.59 -7.68
N GLN A 104 26.85 32.80 -6.36
CA GLN A 104 27.27 31.79 -5.38
C GLN A 104 26.11 30.92 -4.86
N ASN A 105 24.89 31.22 -5.30
CA ASN A 105 23.64 30.76 -4.70
C ASN A 105 23.22 29.36 -5.15
N ALA A 106 23.59 28.94 -6.36
CA ALA A 106 23.19 27.62 -6.86
C ALA A 106 23.85 26.49 -6.07
N TRP A 107 25.14 26.59 -5.76
CA TRP A 107 25.88 25.59 -4.98
C TRP A 107 25.49 25.58 -3.50
N VAL A 108 25.26 26.75 -2.91
CA VAL A 108 24.78 26.85 -1.51
C VAL A 108 23.34 26.37 -1.39
N SER A 109 22.48 26.70 -2.36
CA SER A 109 21.11 26.20 -2.44
C SER A 109 21.09 24.69 -2.66
N PHE A 110 21.90 24.16 -3.58
CA PHE A 110 22.05 22.72 -3.79
C PHE A 110 22.55 22.00 -2.53
N LYS A 111 23.55 22.55 -1.83
CA LYS A 111 24.03 22.01 -0.56
C LYS A 111 22.94 22.04 0.52
N LYS A 112 22.15 23.11 0.61
CA LYS A 112 21.00 23.21 1.53
C LYS A 112 19.92 22.19 1.19
N VAL A 113 19.59 22.01 -0.08
CA VAL A 113 18.63 20.99 -0.54
C VAL A 113 19.15 19.60 -0.22
N MET A 114 20.40 19.30 -0.52
CA MET A 114 21.01 17.99 -0.26
C MET A 114 21.12 17.69 1.24
N GLN A 115 21.43 18.70 2.06
CA GLN A 115 21.39 18.58 3.53
C GLN A 115 19.98 18.33 4.03
N LYS A 116 18.97 19.03 3.50
CA LYS A 116 17.56 18.82 3.84
C LYS A 116 17.12 17.41 3.45
N THR A 117 17.39 16.97 2.22
CA THR A 117 17.09 15.61 1.75
C THR A 117 17.77 14.55 2.61
N SER A 118 19.05 14.76 2.98
CA SER A 118 19.75 13.84 3.87
C SER A 118 19.15 13.79 5.27
N SER A 119 18.67 14.92 5.79
CA SER A 119 17.97 14.99 7.07
C SER A 119 16.62 14.26 7.00
N ASP A 120 15.86 14.47 5.94
CA ASP A 120 14.56 13.84 5.73
C ASP A 120 14.69 12.32 5.54
N LEU A 121 15.73 11.86 4.81
CA LEU A 121 16.07 10.45 4.71
C LEU A 121 16.44 9.85 6.06
N ARG A 122 17.30 10.53 6.82
CA ARG A 122 17.69 10.07 8.16
C ARG A 122 16.46 9.98 9.07
N LEU A 123 15.57 10.96 9.00
CA LEU A 123 14.31 10.97 9.74
C LEU A 123 13.45 9.77 9.36
N TYR A 124 13.28 9.50 8.06
CA TYR A 124 12.51 8.36 7.56
C TYR A 124 13.05 7.01 8.09
N PHE A 125 14.35 6.76 7.97
CA PHE A 125 14.95 5.48 8.37
C PHE A 125 15.03 5.27 9.89
N THR A 126 15.01 6.35 10.67
CA THR A 126 15.04 6.26 12.15
C THR A 126 13.65 6.22 12.77
N HIS A 127 12.61 6.59 12.01
CA HIS A 127 11.24 6.66 12.51
C HIS A 127 10.67 5.26 12.83
N PRO A 128 9.90 5.10 13.92
CA PRO A 128 9.28 3.81 14.25
C PRO A 128 8.29 3.30 13.19
N ALA A 129 7.64 4.20 12.45
CA ALA A 129 6.74 3.87 11.33
C ALA A 129 7.49 3.52 10.01
N PHE A 130 8.82 3.43 10.02
CA PHE A 130 9.63 3.06 8.86
C PHE A 130 9.19 1.72 8.25
N ALA A 131 9.09 0.68 9.07
CA ALA A 131 8.84 -0.67 8.59
C ALA A 131 7.50 -0.84 7.85
N PRO A 132 6.34 -0.36 8.35
CA PRO A 132 5.10 -0.43 7.59
C PRO A 132 5.15 0.40 6.30
N SER A 133 5.76 1.59 6.33
CA SER A 133 5.93 2.45 5.14
C SER A 133 6.80 1.80 4.06
N PHE A 134 7.99 1.30 4.44
CA PHE A 134 8.92 0.67 3.51
C PHE A 134 8.41 -0.68 3.00
N SER A 135 7.63 -1.40 3.81
CA SER A 135 6.94 -2.62 3.36
C SER A 135 5.99 -2.30 2.21
N ILE A 136 5.20 -1.22 2.31
CA ILE A 136 4.35 -0.79 1.19
C ILE A 136 5.19 -0.38 -0.02
N ALA A 137 6.28 0.36 0.19
CA ALA A 137 7.14 0.75 -0.91
C ALA A 137 7.64 -0.48 -1.70
N LEU A 138 8.02 -1.55 -1.01
CA LEU A 138 8.41 -2.82 -1.65
C LEU A 138 7.29 -3.44 -2.49
N LEU A 139 6.01 -3.30 -2.10
CA LEU A 139 4.87 -3.84 -2.86
C LEU A 139 4.67 -3.15 -4.22
N TYR A 140 5.24 -1.97 -4.42
CA TYR A 140 5.27 -1.31 -5.74
C TYR A 140 6.25 -2.00 -6.70
N CYS A 141 7.18 -2.83 -6.20
CA CYS A 141 8.03 -3.67 -7.04
C CYS A 141 7.25 -4.90 -7.51
N THR A 142 6.24 -4.70 -8.37
CA THR A 142 5.39 -5.78 -8.87
C THR A 142 5.03 -5.58 -10.33
N VAL A 143 5.06 -6.67 -11.10
CA VAL A 143 4.48 -6.74 -12.46
C VAL A 143 3.10 -7.40 -12.46
N LEU A 144 2.68 -7.94 -11.31
CA LEU A 144 1.48 -8.78 -11.16
C LEU A 144 0.23 -7.94 -10.91
N SER A 145 0.08 -6.84 -11.64
CA SER A 145 -1.09 -5.96 -11.61
C SER A 145 -1.67 -5.78 -13.00
N PHE A 146 -2.97 -5.52 -13.13
CA PHE A 146 -3.61 -5.17 -14.40
C PHE A 146 -3.21 -3.76 -14.91
N GLY A 147 -1.92 -3.42 -14.80
CA GLY A 147 -1.26 -2.34 -15.51
C GLY A 147 -0.74 -2.80 -16.87
N GLY A 148 0.03 -1.92 -17.53
CA GLY A 148 0.51 -2.15 -18.90
C GLY A 148 1.24 -3.48 -19.08
N VAL A 149 2.15 -3.82 -18.17
CA VAL A 149 3.00 -5.02 -18.27
C VAL A 149 2.18 -6.33 -18.33
N MET A 150 1.28 -6.56 -17.38
CA MET A 150 0.44 -7.77 -17.36
C MET A 150 -0.49 -7.81 -18.57
N VAL A 151 -1.10 -6.67 -18.93
CA VAL A 151 -1.98 -6.60 -20.11
C VAL A 151 -1.21 -6.97 -21.37
N THR A 152 0.00 -6.45 -21.56
CA THR A 152 0.88 -6.79 -22.69
C THR A 152 1.24 -8.28 -22.68
N TYR A 153 1.56 -8.86 -21.52
CA TYR A 153 1.82 -10.29 -21.39
C TYR A 153 0.60 -11.15 -21.79
N LEU A 154 -0.60 -10.77 -21.33
CA LEU A 154 -1.84 -11.48 -21.67
C LEU A 154 -2.16 -11.41 -23.17
N LEU A 155 -1.99 -10.24 -23.78
CA LEU A 155 -2.12 -10.08 -25.23
C LEU A 155 -1.12 -10.96 -25.99
N ALA A 156 0.15 -10.96 -25.55
CA ALA A 156 1.18 -11.82 -26.14
C ALA A 156 0.91 -13.32 -25.94
N SER A 157 0.17 -13.68 -24.90
CA SER A 157 -0.26 -15.05 -24.60
C SER A 157 -1.54 -15.47 -25.37
N GLY A 158 -2.09 -14.59 -26.22
CA GLY A 158 -3.24 -14.88 -27.09
C GLY A 158 -4.61 -14.49 -26.53
N TYR A 159 -4.68 -13.76 -25.41
CA TYR A 159 -5.95 -13.26 -24.88
C TYR A 159 -6.45 -12.06 -25.67
N THR A 160 -7.77 -11.95 -25.81
CA THR A 160 -8.38 -10.79 -26.48
C THR A 160 -8.51 -9.61 -25.52
N SER A 161 -8.54 -8.38 -26.05
CA SER A 161 -8.75 -7.17 -25.25
C SER A 161 -10.03 -7.22 -24.43
N ALA A 162 -11.09 -7.85 -24.96
CA ALA A 162 -12.36 -8.04 -24.25
C ALA A 162 -12.23 -8.96 -23.03
N GLN A 163 -11.50 -10.07 -23.15
CA GLN A 163 -11.24 -10.98 -22.02
C GLN A 163 -10.42 -10.28 -20.94
N ILE A 164 -9.40 -9.53 -21.33
CA ILE A 164 -8.55 -8.77 -20.39
C ILE A 164 -9.37 -7.71 -19.66
N ALA A 165 -10.26 -7.00 -20.38
CA ALA A 165 -11.17 -6.03 -19.78
C ALA A 165 -12.11 -6.69 -18.76
N ALA A 166 -12.68 -7.87 -19.08
CA ALA A 166 -13.52 -8.61 -18.14
C ALA A 166 -12.76 -9.00 -16.86
N MET A 167 -11.54 -9.54 -17.00
CA MET A 167 -10.68 -9.91 -15.86
C MET A 167 -10.30 -8.69 -15.01
N ARG A 168 -9.99 -7.55 -15.65
CA ARG A 168 -9.72 -6.28 -14.97
C ARG A 168 -10.93 -5.78 -14.18
N THR A 169 -12.14 -5.88 -14.73
CA THR A 169 -13.37 -5.49 -14.02
C THR A 169 -13.56 -6.31 -12.74
N VAL A 170 -13.32 -7.62 -12.81
CA VAL A 170 -13.37 -8.47 -11.60
C VAL A 170 -12.25 -8.09 -10.62
N SER A 171 -11.03 -7.82 -11.08
CA SER A 171 -9.94 -7.31 -10.22
C SER A 171 -10.37 -6.05 -9.49
N VAL A 172 -10.86 -5.03 -10.20
CA VAL A 172 -11.25 -3.77 -9.56
C VAL A 172 -12.43 -3.97 -8.60
N THR A 173 -13.33 -4.90 -8.86
CA THR A 173 -14.40 -5.24 -7.92
C THR A 173 -13.82 -5.77 -6.60
N LEU A 174 -12.81 -6.64 -6.65
CA LEU A 174 -12.11 -7.14 -5.46
C LEU A 174 -11.31 -6.03 -4.76
N GLU A 175 -10.73 -5.10 -5.52
CA GLU A 175 -10.05 -3.92 -4.99
C GLU A 175 -11.02 -3.04 -4.20
N VAL A 176 -12.20 -2.77 -4.77
CA VAL A 176 -13.26 -2.00 -4.09
C VAL A 176 -13.77 -2.76 -2.86
N LEU A 177 -13.91 -4.09 -2.94
CA LEU A 177 -14.27 -4.94 -1.79
C LEU A 177 -13.29 -4.79 -0.61
N ALA A 178 -12.00 -4.63 -0.90
CA ALA A 178 -10.98 -4.39 0.11
C ALA A 178 -11.25 -3.13 0.95
N THR A 179 -11.92 -2.12 0.40
CA THR A 179 -12.24 -0.88 1.12
C THR A 179 -13.25 -1.05 2.25
N TRP A 180 -14.05 -2.12 2.23
CA TRP A 180 -14.91 -2.49 3.37
C TRP A 180 -14.25 -3.52 4.28
N ILE A 181 -13.57 -4.51 3.69
CA ILE A 181 -12.90 -5.58 4.45
C ILE A 181 -11.78 -4.98 5.33
N GLY A 182 -11.03 -4.00 4.80
CA GLY A 182 -9.95 -3.27 5.49
C GLY A 182 -10.40 -2.66 6.83
N PRO A 183 -11.27 -1.63 6.81
CA PRO A 183 -11.78 -1.00 8.04
C PRO A 183 -12.49 -1.97 8.99
N TRP A 184 -13.24 -2.93 8.44
CA TRP A 184 -13.91 -3.95 9.26
C TRP A 184 -12.89 -4.80 10.04
N LEU A 185 -11.83 -5.28 9.37
CA LEU A 185 -10.79 -6.08 10.01
C LEU A 185 -9.96 -5.22 10.99
N MET A 186 -9.61 -3.99 10.60
CA MET A 186 -8.92 -3.04 11.48
C MET A 186 -9.70 -2.76 12.76
N LYS A 187 -11.05 -2.65 12.71
CA LYS A 187 -11.89 -2.48 13.89
C LYS A 187 -11.86 -3.70 14.82
N ARG A 188 -11.72 -4.90 14.27
CA ARG A 188 -11.74 -6.17 15.03
C ARG A 188 -10.39 -6.49 15.68
N ILE A 189 -9.30 -6.36 14.94
CA ILE A 189 -7.97 -6.83 15.36
C ILE A 189 -6.91 -5.71 15.47
N GLY A 190 -7.28 -4.47 15.14
CA GLY A 190 -6.38 -3.32 15.13
C GLY A 190 -5.61 -3.17 13.81
N PRO A 191 -5.18 -1.95 13.44
CA PRO A 191 -4.48 -1.68 12.17
C PRO A 191 -3.20 -2.50 11.98
N VAL A 192 -2.40 -2.65 13.04
CA VAL A 192 -1.13 -3.38 13.00
C VAL A 192 -1.32 -4.87 12.68
N ARG A 193 -2.34 -5.52 13.25
CA ARG A 193 -2.62 -6.95 12.98
C ARG A 193 -3.30 -7.14 11.63
N ALA A 194 -4.21 -6.24 11.29
CA ALA A 194 -4.88 -6.25 10.01
C ALA A 194 -3.87 -6.16 8.86
N GLY A 195 -2.90 -5.25 8.94
CA GLY A 195 -1.83 -5.14 7.94
C GLY A 195 -1.04 -6.43 7.75
N LEU A 196 -0.65 -7.11 8.84
CA LEU A 196 0.06 -8.40 8.74
C LEU A 196 -0.83 -9.50 8.12
N TRP A 197 -2.12 -9.54 8.49
CA TRP A 197 -3.05 -10.53 7.93
C TRP A 197 -3.24 -10.32 6.42
N PHE A 198 -3.46 -9.07 6.01
CA PHE A 198 -3.60 -8.70 4.60
C PHE A 198 -2.35 -8.98 3.79
N LEU A 199 -1.17 -8.68 4.33
CA LEU A 199 0.10 -8.96 3.67
C LEU A 199 0.40 -10.46 3.57
N SER A 200 -0.01 -11.24 4.57
CA SER A 200 0.08 -12.71 4.53
C SER A 200 -0.88 -13.30 3.48
N TRP A 201 -2.09 -12.74 3.37
CA TRP A 201 -3.06 -13.09 2.33
C TRP A 201 -2.53 -12.79 0.93
N GLU A 202 -1.97 -11.59 0.74
CA GLU A 202 -1.34 -11.18 -0.53
C GLU A 202 -0.21 -12.15 -0.93
N LEU A 203 0.72 -12.42 -0.01
CA LEU A 203 1.83 -13.35 -0.23
C LEU A 203 1.31 -14.76 -0.58
N GLY A 204 0.32 -15.26 0.15
CA GLY A 204 -0.27 -16.58 -0.10
C GLY A 204 -0.90 -16.68 -1.49
N CYS A 205 -1.74 -15.72 -1.87
CA CYS A 205 -2.39 -15.69 -3.18
C CYS A 205 -1.38 -15.61 -4.33
N LEU A 206 -0.36 -14.75 -4.20
CA LEU A 206 0.68 -14.62 -5.23
C LEU A 206 1.59 -15.84 -5.30
N ALA A 207 1.98 -16.41 -4.16
CA ALA A 207 2.79 -17.62 -4.12
C ALA A 207 2.07 -18.79 -4.80
N VAL A 208 0.77 -18.99 -4.52
CA VAL A 208 -0.04 -20.01 -5.20
C VAL A 208 -0.16 -19.72 -6.69
N GLY A 209 -0.50 -18.49 -7.07
CA GLY A 209 -0.65 -18.11 -8.48
C GLY A 209 0.63 -18.30 -9.31
N VAL A 210 1.78 -17.86 -8.78
CA VAL A 210 3.08 -18.02 -9.44
C VAL A 210 3.56 -19.47 -9.42
N SER A 211 3.25 -20.24 -8.38
CA SER A 211 3.55 -21.68 -8.35
C SER A 211 2.80 -22.44 -9.45
N ILE A 212 1.52 -22.14 -9.67
CA ILE A 212 0.73 -22.71 -10.77
C ILE A 212 1.31 -22.25 -12.11
N PHE A 213 1.65 -20.96 -12.23
CA PHE A 213 2.25 -20.37 -13.43
C PHE A 213 3.51 -21.13 -13.86
N TRP A 214 4.43 -21.43 -12.93
CA TRP A 214 5.67 -22.16 -13.21
C TRP A 214 5.46 -23.66 -13.42
N ARG A 215 4.59 -24.29 -12.61
CA ARG A 215 4.39 -25.75 -12.66
C ARG A 215 3.74 -26.22 -13.95
N TYR A 216 2.90 -25.38 -14.55
CA TYR A 216 2.13 -25.68 -15.77
C TYR A 216 2.57 -24.82 -16.95
N ALA A 217 3.86 -24.48 -17.05
CA ALA A 217 4.41 -23.66 -18.14
C ALA A 217 4.06 -24.20 -19.55
N ASP A 218 3.91 -25.52 -19.71
CA ASP A 218 3.52 -26.16 -20.97
C ASP A 218 2.05 -25.89 -21.35
N ASN A 219 1.18 -25.62 -20.37
CA ASN A 219 -0.24 -25.36 -20.56
C ASN A 219 -0.56 -23.87 -20.35
N VAL A 220 -0.45 -23.08 -21.42
CA VAL A 220 -0.61 -21.61 -21.41
C VAL A 220 -1.90 -21.17 -20.69
N LEU A 221 -3.02 -21.87 -20.91
CA LEU A 221 -4.31 -21.54 -20.31
C LEU A 221 -4.28 -21.69 -18.78
N VAL A 222 -3.80 -22.83 -18.26
CA VAL A 222 -3.76 -23.11 -16.81
C VAL A 222 -2.74 -22.19 -16.12
N SER A 223 -1.58 -22.03 -16.75
CA SER A 223 -0.51 -21.16 -16.27
C SER A 223 -1.00 -19.72 -16.13
N THR A 224 -1.61 -19.17 -17.19
CA THR A 224 -2.07 -17.78 -17.21
C THR A 224 -3.28 -17.56 -16.29
N LEU A 225 -4.23 -18.50 -16.23
CA LEU A 225 -5.35 -18.42 -15.28
C LEU A 225 -4.86 -18.45 -13.83
N GLY A 226 -3.90 -19.31 -13.49
CA GLY A 226 -3.30 -19.36 -12.16
C GLY A 226 -2.68 -18.02 -11.76
N LEU A 227 -1.91 -17.42 -12.68
CA LEU A 227 -1.29 -16.12 -12.47
C LEU A 227 -2.33 -15.00 -12.31
N VAL A 228 -3.33 -14.97 -13.20
CA VAL A 228 -4.40 -13.96 -13.17
C VAL A 228 -5.23 -14.08 -11.90
N CYS A 229 -5.74 -15.27 -11.56
CA CYS A 229 -6.55 -15.47 -10.36
C CYS A 229 -5.77 -15.16 -9.08
N GLY A 230 -4.50 -15.58 -8.99
CA GLY A 230 -3.62 -15.22 -7.87
C GLY A 230 -3.44 -13.71 -7.75
N SER A 231 -3.21 -13.01 -8.87
CA SER A 231 -3.04 -11.55 -8.91
C SER A 231 -4.31 -10.76 -8.59
N MET A 232 -5.49 -11.33 -8.86
CA MET A 232 -6.79 -10.73 -8.57
C MET A 232 -7.14 -10.85 -7.08
N LEU A 233 -6.98 -12.06 -6.53
CA LEU A 233 -7.27 -12.31 -5.11
C LEU A 233 -6.30 -11.59 -4.17
N SER A 234 -5.05 -11.44 -4.60
CA SER A 234 -4.03 -10.72 -3.83
C SER A 234 -4.36 -9.22 -3.66
N ARG A 235 -5.19 -8.64 -4.54
CA ARG A 235 -5.61 -7.22 -4.47
C ARG A 235 -6.29 -6.86 -3.16
N ILE A 236 -7.05 -7.79 -2.57
CA ILE A 236 -7.69 -7.59 -1.27
C ILE A 236 -6.63 -7.41 -0.18
N GLY A 237 -5.56 -8.21 -0.24
CA GLY A 237 -4.43 -8.10 0.66
C GLY A 237 -3.66 -6.79 0.46
N LEU A 238 -3.28 -6.50 -0.79
CA LEU A 238 -2.52 -5.28 -1.13
C LEU A 238 -3.22 -3.99 -0.65
N TRP A 239 -4.51 -3.83 -0.95
CA TRP A 239 -5.24 -2.64 -0.52
C TRP A 239 -5.57 -2.64 0.97
N GLY A 240 -5.74 -3.82 1.57
CA GLY A 240 -5.93 -3.93 3.01
C GLY A 240 -4.68 -3.51 3.81
N VAL A 241 -3.48 -3.91 3.37
CA VAL A 241 -2.22 -3.49 3.99
C VAL A 241 -1.93 -2.03 3.75
N ASP A 242 -2.24 -1.50 2.56
CA ASP A 242 -2.13 -0.07 2.24
C ASP A 242 -2.97 0.79 3.22
N LEU A 243 -4.26 0.50 3.35
CA LEU A 243 -5.14 1.19 4.30
C LEU A 243 -4.63 1.06 5.75
N SER A 244 -4.14 -0.12 6.12
CA SER A 244 -3.64 -0.38 7.48
C SER A 244 -2.38 0.43 7.78
N ALA A 245 -1.41 0.48 6.88
CA ALA A 245 -0.18 1.24 7.10
C ALA A 245 -0.43 2.75 7.01
N GLN A 246 -1.32 3.22 6.14
CA GLN A 246 -1.67 4.64 6.09
C GLN A 246 -2.22 5.12 7.43
N VAL A 247 -3.11 4.35 8.06
CA VAL A 247 -3.60 4.65 9.41
C VAL A 247 -2.45 4.67 10.41
N ILE A 248 -1.54 3.68 10.38
CA ILE A 248 -0.37 3.63 11.28
C ILE A 248 0.54 4.86 11.09
N ILE A 249 0.85 5.22 9.84
CA ILE A 249 1.75 6.33 9.50
C ILE A 249 1.11 7.66 9.89
N GLN A 250 -0.18 7.84 9.63
CA GLN A 250 -0.92 9.04 10.02
C GLN A 250 -0.96 9.20 11.54
N GLU A 251 -1.25 8.12 12.28
CA GLU A 251 -1.30 8.13 13.75
C GLU A 251 0.09 8.30 14.41
N GLU A 252 1.17 7.75 13.82
CA GLU A 252 2.50 7.73 14.42
C GLU A 252 3.42 8.91 14.01
N VAL A 253 3.25 9.48 12.81
CA VAL A 253 4.15 10.54 12.32
C VAL A 253 3.59 11.92 12.68
N GLU A 254 4.45 12.76 13.29
CA GLU A 254 4.06 14.10 13.72
C GLU A 254 3.68 14.98 12.51
N ALA A 255 2.66 15.84 12.67
CA ALA A 255 2.09 16.65 11.59
C ALA A 255 3.12 17.55 10.87
N GLU A 256 4.13 18.01 11.60
CA GLU A 256 5.23 18.84 11.07
C GLU A 256 6.14 18.05 10.12
N LYS A 257 6.36 16.76 10.38
CA LYS A 257 7.29 15.89 9.64
C LYS A 257 6.59 15.00 8.62
N ARG A 258 5.27 14.87 8.68
CA ARG A 258 4.50 13.94 7.84
C ARG A 258 4.65 14.18 6.34
N GLY A 259 4.70 15.45 5.93
CA GLY A 259 4.93 15.80 4.53
C GLY A 259 6.28 15.28 4.01
N ALA A 260 7.35 15.47 4.79
CA ALA A 260 8.68 14.98 4.44
C ALA A 260 8.74 13.44 4.46
N PHE A 261 8.18 12.80 5.48
CA PHE A 261 8.12 11.34 5.58
C PHE A 261 7.37 10.72 4.38
N SER A 262 6.21 11.27 4.03
CA SER A 262 5.38 10.81 2.91
C SER A 262 6.07 11.04 1.55
N ALA A 263 6.87 12.10 1.43
CA ALA A 263 7.64 12.37 0.21
C ALA A 263 8.78 11.36 0.02
N VAL A 264 9.49 11.00 1.10
CA VAL A 264 10.52 9.94 1.05
C VAL A 264 9.90 8.59 0.73
N GLU A 265 8.76 8.25 1.35
CA GLU A 265 8.00 7.04 1.02
C GLU A 265 7.63 6.98 -0.47
N ALA A 266 7.04 8.05 -1.01
CA ALA A 266 6.65 8.13 -2.42
C ALA A 266 7.87 8.00 -3.35
N SER A 267 9.03 8.53 -2.93
CA SER A 267 10.27 8.38 -3.69
C SER A 267 10.72 6.92 -3.76
N TRP A 268 10.63 6.17 -2.65
CA TRP A 268 10.91 4.74 -2.64
C TRP A 268 9.90 3.94 -3.47
N GLN A 269 8.61 4.26 -3.41
CA GLN A 269 7.58 3.65 -4.26
C GLN A 269 7.94 3.79 -5.74
N ASN A 270 8.33 4.99 -6.18
CA ASN A 270 8.76 5.23 -7.57
C ASN A 270 10.03 4.44 -7.93
N VAL A 271 11.01 4.34 -7.03
CA VAL A 271 12.22 3.52 -7.27
C VAL A 271 11.86 2.05 -7.49
N PHE A 272 10.99 1.50 -6.65
CA PHE A 272 10.56 0.11 -6.78
C PHE A 272 9.71 -0.15 -8.02
N GLU A 273 8.89 0.81 -8.41
CA GLU A 273 8.16 0.77 -9.69
C GLU A 273 9.14 0.80 -10.88
N MET A 274 10.16 1.66 -10.84
CA MET A 274 11.23 1.68 -11.84
C MET A 274 11.99 0.35 -11.91
N CYS A 275 12.25 -0.31 -10.77
CA CYS A 275 12.83 -1.66 -10.75
C CYS A 275 11.92 -2.67 -11.46
N SER A 276 10.61 -2.60 -11.24
CA SER A 276 9.62 -3.43 -11.92
C SER A 276 9.68 -3.23 -13.44
N TYR A 277 9.62 -1.98 -13.92
CA TYR A 277 9.73 -1.70 -15.36
C TYR A 277 11.09 -2.10 -15.94
N THR A 278 12.18 -1.84 -15.23
CA THR A 278 13.54 -2.24 -15.67
C THR A 278 13.63 -3.76 -15.83
N SER A 279 13.00 -4.53 -14.94
CA SER A 279 12.96 -6.00 -15.06
C SER A 279 12.31 -6.44 -16.38
N THR A 280 11.26 -5.75 -16.82
CA THR A 280 10.56 -6.07 -18.08
C THR A 280 11.33 -5.62 -19.33
N ILE A 281 12.20 -4.61 -19.19
CA ILE A 281 13.11 -4.20 -20.27
C ILE A 281 14.22 -5.26 -20.44
N ILE A 282 14.78 -5.75 -19.34
CA ILE A 282 15.81 -6.81 -19.35
C ILE A 282 15.21 -8.12 -19.87
N PHE A 283 14.02 -8.49 -19.38
CA PHE A 283 13.28 -9.69 -19.75
C PHE A 283 12.12 -9.35 -20.69
N SER A 284 12.46 -8.98 -21.92
CA SER A 284 11.49 -8.45 -22.90
C SER A 284 10.60 -9.51 -23.56
N SER A 285 10.99 -10.78 -23.51
CA SER A 285 10.26 -11.88 -24.16
C SER A 285 9.19 -12.49 -23.23
N PRO A 286 7.99 -12.82 -23.74
CA PRO A 286 6.94 -13.46 -22.93
C PRO A 286 7.38 -14.79 -22.28
N SER A 287 8.28 -15.54 -22.91
CA SER A 287 8.86 -16.77 -22.36
C SER A 287 9.70 -16.53 -21.09
N GLN A 288 10.29 -15.33 -20.95
CA GLN A 288 11.10 -14.92 -19.81
C GLN A 288 10.28 -14.27 -18.69
N PHE A 289 8.96 -14.15 -18.87
CA PHE A 289 8.08 -13.46 -17.93
C PHE A 289 8.10 -14.07 -16.52
N HIS A 290 8.49 -15.34 -16.38
CA HIS A 290 8.73 -15.99 -15.10
C HIS A 290 9.71 -15.21 -14.21
N ASN A 291 10.73 -14.54 -14.77
CA ASN A 291 11.71 -13.77 -14.00
C ASN A 291 11.10 -12.51 -13.34
N PRO A 292 10.40 -11.62 -14.07
CA PRO A 292 9.62 -10.54 -13.46
C PRO A 292 8.58 -11.02 -12.43
N THR A 293 7.92 -12.16 -12.66
CA THR A 293 6.99 -12.71 -11.66
C THR A 293 7.71 -13.16 -10.37
N ALA A 294 8.91 -13.73 -10.49
CA ALA A 294 9.76 -14.10 -9.35
C ALA A 294 10.16 -12.87 -8.52
N LEU A 295 10.57 -11.79 -9.21
CA LEU A 295 10.92 -10.52 -8.58
C LEU A 295 9.75 -10.00 -7.73
N SER A 296 8.53 -10.05 -8.28
CA SER A 296 7.32 -9.57 -7.60
C SER A 296 7.03 -10.36 -6.31
N VAL A 297 7.05 -11.70 -6.38
CA VAL A 297 6.82 -12.54 -5.19
C VAL A 297 7.92 -12.36 -4.14
N THR A 298 9.17 -12.20 -4.60
CA THR A 298 10.32 -11.96 -3.72
C THR A 298 10.19 -10.62 -2.99
N ALA A 299 9.76 -9.56 -3.70
CA ALA A 299 9.51 -8.25 -3.10
C ALA A 299 8.40 -8.33 -2.03
N VAL A 300 7.29 -9.02 -2.32
CA VAL A 300 6.18 -9.24 -1.37
C VAL A 300 6.64 -10.07 -0.16
N PHE A 301 7.50 -11.07 -0.36
CA PHE A 301 8.09 -11.84 0.73
C PHE A 301 8.98 -10.98 1.64
N PHE A 302 9.83 -10.12 1.07
CA PHE A 302 10.65 -9.19 1.86
C PHE A 302 9.78 -8.15 2.59
N ALA A 303 8.74 -7.64 1.95
CA ALA A 303 7.75 -6.78 2.60
C ALA A 303 7.10 -7.50 3.79
N TRP A 304 6.70 -8.76 3.62
CA TRP A 304 6.13 -9.59 4.67
C TRP A 304 7.11 -9.83 5.82
N LEU A 305 8.38 -10.13 5.55
CA LEU A 305 9.41 -10.30 6.58
C LEU A 305 9.65 -9.01 7.37
N LEU A 306 9.73 -7.88 6.69
CA LEU A 306 9.93 -6.57 7.31
C LEU A 306 8.74 -6.20 8.20
N TYR A 307 7.52 -6.32 7.67
CA TYR A 307 6.29 -6.03 8.42
C TYR A 307 6.12 -7.00 9.60
N SER A 308 6.40 -8.29 9.42
CA SER A 308 6.35 -9.29 10.50
C SER A 308 7.35 -8.95 11.61
N SER A 309 8.57 -8.55 11.25
CA SER A 309 9.59 -8.11 12.21
C SER A 309 9.13 -6.88 13.00
N PHE A 310 8.44 -5.94 12.34
CA PHE A 310 7.81 -4.78 12.99
C PHE A 310 6.72 -5.19 13.98
N VAL A 311 5.80 -6.08 13.59
CA VAL A 311 4.75 -6.58 14.49
C VAL A 311 5.36 -7.31 15.69
N LYS A 312 6.39 -8.12 15.46
CA LYS A 312 7.13 -8.81 16.54
C LYS A 312 7.79 -7.81 17.48
N LYS A 313 8.46 -6.77 16.98
CA LYS A 313 9.12 -5.74 17.80
C LYS A 313 8.11 -4.94 18.63
N ARG A 314 6.94 -4.65 18.09
CA ARG A 314 5.88 -3.90 18.80
C ARG A 314 5.19 -4.73 19.89
N ARG A 315 5.13 -6.07 19.78
CA ARG A 315 4.29 -6.92 20.64
C ARG A 315 4.98 -8.08 21.36
N GLY A 316 6.22 -8.37 21.04
CA GLY A 316 6.96 -9.52 21.57
C GLY A 316 6.59 -10.88 20.96
N HIS A 317 5.38 -11.05 20.39
CA HIS A 317 4.89 -12.31 19.80
C HIS A 317 4.05 -12.09 18.51
N LEU A 318 4.12 -13.03 17.56
CA LEU A 318 3.45 -12.96 16.25
C LEU A 318 2.04 -13.56 16.25
N VAL A 319 1.80 -14.60 17.06
CA VAL A 319 0.56 -15.37 17.10
C VAL A 319 -0.03 -15.31 18.51
N HIS A 320 -1.30 -14.96 18.62
CA HIS A 320 -2.02 -15.02 19.89
C HIS A 320 -2.56 -16.45 20.01
N TRP A 321 -1.87 -17.29 20.78
CA TRP A 321 -2.48 -18.53 21.23
C TRP A 321 -3.67 -18.14 22.13
N PRO A 322 -4.89 -18.63 21.86
CA PRO A 322 -6.01 -18.41 22.77
C PRO A 322 -5.60 -18.89 24.17
N THR A 323 -6.05 -18.19 25.21
CA THR A 323 -5.72 -18.42 26.63
C THR A 323 -6.00 -19.86 27.11
N CYS A 324 -6.67 -20.67 26.28
CA CYS A 324 -6.94 -22.09 26.45
C CYS A 324 -5.71 -22.98 26.17
N MET A 325 -4.67 -22.46 25.51
CA MET A 325 -3.45 -23.18 25.12
C MET A 325 -2.17 -22.51 25.65
N SER A 326 -2.26 -21.81 26.80
CA SER A 326 -1.03 -21.38 27.47
C SER A 326 -0.33 -22.61 28.07
N PRO A 327 1.01 -22.74 27.91
CA PRO A 327 1.76 -23.85 28.49
C PRO A 327 1.62 -23.92 30.02
N GLU A 328 1.38 -22.79 30.69
CA GLU A 328 1.07 -22.75 32.13
C GLU A 328 -0.21 -23.52 32.51
N LYS A 329 -1.28 -23.46 31.70
CA LYS A 329 -2.51 -24.22 31.96
C LYS A 329 -2.43 -25.68 31.52
N GLN A 330 -1.62 -26.00 30.51
CA GLN A 330 -1.33 -27.40 30.17
C GLN A 330 -0.52 -28.06 31.28
N GLN A 331 0.47 -27.36 31.85
CA GLN A 331 1.24 -27.87 32.99
C GLN A 331 0.33 -28.06 34.22
N ALA A 332 -0.51 -27.07 34.56
CA ALA A 332 -1.46 -27.17 35.67
C ALA A 332 -2.49 -28.31 35.50
N THR A 333 -3.01 -28.51 34.28
CA THR A 333 -3.93 -29.63 33.99
C THR A 333 -3.23 -30.99 34.07
N ILE A 334 -1.94 -31.06 33.66
CA ILE A 334 -1.14 -32.29 33.76
C ILE A 334 -0.80 -32.61 35.21
N ASP A 335 -0.48 -31.60 36.02
CA ASP A 335 -0.17 -31.75 37.45
C ASP A 335 -1.44 -32.17 38.24
N GLU A 336 -2.62 -31.61 37.95
CA GLU A 336 -3.90 -32.07 38.53
C GLU A 336 -4.25 -33.51 38.14
N LEU A 337 -3.92 -33.95 36.91
CA LEU A 337 -4.12 -35.33 36.47
C LEU A 337 -3.12 -36.31 37.09
N LEU A 338 -1.92 -35.85 37.47
CA LEU A 338 -0.92 -36.64 38.18
C LEU A 338 -1.21 -36.75 39.68
N GLU A 339 -1.78 -35.72 40.31
CA GLU A 339 -2.20 -35.74 41.72
C GLU A 339 -3.51 -36.52 41.96
N SER A 340 -4.37 -36.66 40.94
CA SER A 340 -5.63 -37.42 41.02
C SER A 340 -5.49 -38.92 40.72
N GLY A 341 -4.26 -39.42 40.53
CA GLY A 341 -3.99 -40.86 40.45
C GLY A 341 -4.33 -41.58 41.77
N PRO A 342 -4.88 -42.82 41.73
CA PRO A 342 -5.46 -43.45 42.90
C PRO A 342 -4.40 -43.69 43.98
N SER A 343 -4.62 -43.05 45.13
CA SER A 343 -3.89 -43.32 46.36
C SER A 343 -4.01 -44.81 46.69
N ARG A 344 -2.87 -45.53 46.65
CA ARG A 344 -2.75 -46.90 47.16
C ARG A 344 -3.25 -46.91 48.61
N ARG A 345 -4.46 -47.41 48.79
CA ARG A 345 -5.10 -47.72 50.08
C ARG A 345 -4.16 -48.65 50.86
N ARG A 346 -3.49 -48.09 51.89
CA ARG A 346 -2.76 -48.82 52.93
C ARG A 346 -3.63 -48.81 54.19
N GLU A 347 -4.46 -49.83 54.33
CA GLU A 347 -5.05 -50.29 55.59
C GLU A 347 -5.18 -51.83 55.39
N GLY A 348 -4.66 -52.73 56.22
CA GLY A 348 -4.27 -52.61 57.61
C GLY A 348 -5.30 -53.27 58.53
N LEU A 349 -5.72 -54.51 58.23
CA LEU A 349 -6.05 -55.60 59.19
C LEU A 349 -6.43 -56.88 58.44
#